data_AF-A0A0D9W7V6-F1
#
_entry.id   AF-A0A0D9W7V6-F1
#
_cell.length_a   1.000
_cell.length_b   1.000
_cell.length_c   1.000
_cell.angle_alpha   90.00
_cell.angle_beta   90.00
_cell.angle_gamma   90.00
#
_symmetry.space_group_name_H-M   'P 1'
#
loop_
_entity.id
_entity.type
_entity.pdbx_description
1 polymer ?
#
loop_
_entity_poly.entity_id
_entity_poly.type
_entity_poly.pdbx_seq_one_letter_code
_entity_poly.pdbx_strand_id
1 'polypeptide(L)'
;MGRPRCYAQLLLGLLLLRLSWCLVVADDGGGAEEGGGVFPVVVSTWPFREAVRVAWEVVSPSGAGGSAVDAVVAGCSACEMLRCDGTVGPGGSPDENGETTLDALIMNGTTMEIGAVAAMRYVKDGIKAAKLVMDHTEHTLLVGEKATSFAISMGLAGPADLSSPESIEKWTIWRQNQCQPNFWKNVIPVGSCGPYHPIGVPSEESKGSVKHVLEQTQGGICQGLLEPNNLLEPMNSLKSVDRHNHDTISMAVIDKAMDQYQDLLHMLMMKLVRVEQLVMVVESMRRGMEPRDAAMDAILRIARKYPEFVGAVFAINKKGVHAGACNGWTFQYSVRNSSMQDVEVITVAP
;
A
#
# COMPACT_ATOMS: atom_id res chain seq x y z
N MET A 1 22.59 -75.20 42.34
CA MET A 1 22.61 -75.02 43.81
C MET A 1 22.88 -73.54 44.07
N GLY A 2 22.07 -72.69 44.72
CA GLY A 2 20.75 -72.74 45.34
C GLY A 2 20.22 -71.28 45.46
N ARG A 3 18.89 -71.11 45.51
CA ARG A 3 18.14 -69.83 45.70
C ARG A 3 17.79 -69.63 47.20
N PRO A 4 17.39 -68.44 47.71
CA PRO A 4 15.99 -67.87 47.62
C PRO A 4 15.91 -66.31 47.45
N ARG A 5 15.03 -65.72 46.61
CA ARG A 5 13.61 -65.24 46.74
C ARG A 5 13.35 -63.92 47.53
N CYS A 6 12.73 -62.92 46.85
CA CYS A 6 11.52 -62.11 47.19
C CYS A 6 11.39 -60.91 46.20
N TYR A 7 10.42 -60.80 45.27
CA TYR A 7 8.98 -60.39 45.27
C TYR A 7 8.67 -58.87 45.36
N ALA A 8 7.92 -58.39 44.35
CA ALA A 8 7.01 -57.20 44.28
C ALA A 8 7.68 -55.80 44.37
N GLN A 9 7.21 -54.68 43.78
CA GLN A 9 6.01 -54.28 43.05
C GLN A 9 6.30 -52.90 42.40
N LEU A 10 5.44 -52.48 41.44
CA LEU A 10 5.36 -51.15 40.82
C LEU A 10 5.50 -49.98 41.81
N LEU A 11 6.01 -48.82 41.33
CA LEU A 11 5.29 -47.53 41.38
C LEU A 11 6.03 -46.43 40.59
N LEU A 12 5.28 -45.82 39.65
CA LEU A 12 5.54 -44.50 39.08
C LEU A 12 5.55 -43.44 40.20
N GLY A 13 6.39 -42.41 40.07
CA GLY A 13 6.30 -41.22 40.92
C GLY A 13 7.21 -40.09 40.43
N LEU A 14 6.59 -38.98 40.04
CA LEU A 14 7.21 -37.74 39.56
C LEU A 14 8.24 -37.16 40.54
N LEU A 15 9.31 -36.54 40.01
CA LEU A 15 9.90 -35.35 40.63
C LEU A 15 10.42 -34.39 39.56
N LEU A 16 9.54 -33.47 39.14
CA LEU A 16 9.92 -32.19 38.55
C LEU A 16 10.45 -31.30 39.67
N LEU A 17 11.73 -30.94 39.64
CA LEU A 17 12.21 -29.74 40.32
C LEU A 17 13.22 -29.01 39.42
N ARG A 18 12.83 -27.78 39.14
CA ARG A 18 13.42 -26.80 38.23
C ARG A 18 14.77 -26.32 38.73
N LEU A 19 15.72 -26.13 37.82
CA LEU A 19 16.74 -25.09 37.93
C LEU A 19 16.79 -24.33 36.60
N SER A 20 16.46 -23.04 36.71
CA SER A 20 16.48 -22.05 35.64
C SER A 20 17.85 -21.95 34.97
N TRP A 21 17.86 -22.06 33.64
CA TRP A 21 18.82 -21.32 32.83
C TRP A 21 18.04 -20.24 32.09
N CYS A 22 18.33 -19.00 32.45
CA CYS A 22 17.89 -17.82 31.73
C CYS A 22 18.72 -17.76 30.44
N LEU A 23 18.14 -18.16 29.31
CA LEU A 23 18.59 -17.68 28.00
C LEU A 23 17.73 -16.48 27.66
N VAL A 24 18.32 -15.29 27.81
CA VAL A 24 17.84 -14.08 27.16
C VAL A 24 18.10 -14.29 25.67
N VAL A 25 17.05 -14.68 24.94
CA VAL A 25 17.01 -14.53 23.49
C VAL A 25 16.68 -13.06 23.25
N ALA A 26 17.58 -12.36 22.57
CA ALA A 26 17.31 -11.04 22.03
C ALA A 26 16.14 -11.16 21.05
N ASP A 27 15.05 -10.47 21.35
CA ASP A 27 13.87 -10.30 20.51
C ASP A 27 14.23 -9.34 19.37
N ASP A 28 14.65 -9.90 18.23
CA ASP A 28 14.76 -9.16 16.98
C ASP A 28 13.42 -9.23 16.23
N GLY A 29 12.69 -8.11 16.27
CA GLY A 29 11.69 -7.67 15.28
C GLY A 29 10.57 -8.67 14.96
N GLY A 30 9.49 -8.64 15.72
CA GLY A 30 8.28 -9.44 15.49
C GLY A 30 7.70 -9.30 14.08
N GLY A 31 7.64 -10.41 13.35
CA GLY A 31 6.72 -10.60 12.24
C GLY A 31 5.81 -11.78 12.56
N ALA A 32 4.51 -11.56 12.47
CA ALA A 32 3.51 -12.60 12.65
C ALA A 32 3.54 -13.55 11.45
N GLU A 33 3.87 -14.81 11.69
CA GLU A 33 3.70 -15.91 10.73
C GLU A 33 2.37 -16.62 11.02
N GLU A 34 1.44 -16.62 10.06
CA GLU A 34 0.25 -17.48 10.11
C GLU A 34 0.08 -18.31 8.84
N GLY A 35 -0.14 -19.62 9.06
CA GLY A 35 -1.01 -20.49 8.27
C GLY A 35 -0.70 -20.73 6.78
N GLY A 36 0.19 -21.67 6.45
CA GLY A 36 0.26 -22.24 5.11
C GLY A 36 -0.83 -23.30 4.86
N GLY A 37 -1.52 -23.25 3.71
CA GLY A 37 -2.42 -24.29 3.19
C GLY A 37 -3.92 -23.98 3.20
N VAL A 38 -4.34 -22.76 3.54
CA VAL A 38 -5.74 -22.36 3.66
C VAL A 38 -6.12 -21.46 2.49
N PHE A 39 -7.04 -21.88 1.62
CA PHE A 39 -7.50 -21.11 0.46
C PHE A 39 -9.02 -20.95 0.41
N PRO A 40 -9.55 -19.89 -0.22
CA PRO A 40 -8.79 -18.75 -0.78
C PRO A 40 -8.19 -17.87 0.33
N VAL A 41 -7.28 -16.97 -0.05
CA VAL A 41 -6.75 -15.92 0.81
C VAL A 41 -6.90 -14.58 0.10
N VAL A 42 -7.47 -13.60 0.80
CA VAL A 42 -7.62 -12.22 0.33
C VAL A 42 -6.84 -11.32 1.28
N VAL A 43 -5.94 -10.50 0.75
CA VAL A 43 -5.14 -9.54 1.52
C VAL A 43 -5.27 -8.15 0.89
N SER A 44 -5.45 -7.11 1.70
CA SER A 44 -5.36 -5.72 1.24
C SER A 44 -4.52 -4.86 2.18
N THR A 45 -3.88 -3.81 1.66
CA THR A 45 -3.33 -2.74 2.51
C THR A 45 -4.42 -2.09 3.34
N TRP A 46 -4.04 -1.59 4.52
CA TRP A 46 -4.88 -0.81 5.43
C TRP A 46 -5.99 -1.62 6.11
N PRO A 47 -6.62 -1.10 7.18
CA PRO A 47 -7.76 -1.73 7.84
C PRO A 47 -9.08 -1.63 7.03
N PHE A 48 -9.02 -1.76 5.70
CA PHE A 48 -10.17 -1.67 4.79
C PHE A 48 -10.97 -2.97 4.76
N ARG A 49 -11.56 -3.33 5.91
CA ARG A 49 -12.27 -4.60 6.10
C ARG A 49 -13.34 -4.86 5.06
N GLU A 50 -14.10 -3.83 4.70
CA GLU A 50 -15.21 -3.99 3.76
C GLU A 50 -14.74 -4.34 2.35
N ALA A 51 -13.60 -3.78 1.90
CA ALA A 51 -13.00 -4.15 0.63
C ALA A 51 -12.62 -5.65 0.60
N VAL A 52 -12.03 -6.15 1.69
CA VAL A 52 -11.67 -7.57 1.83
C VAL A 52 -12.92 -8.45 1.92
N ARG A 53 -13.99 -8.02 2.60
CA ARG A 53 -15.26 -8.77 2.64
C ARG A 53 -15.88 -8.91 1.26
N VAL A 54 -15.98 -7.81 0.51
CA VAL A 54 -16.55 -7.84 -0.85
C VAL A 54 -15.72 -8.74 -1.78
N ALA A 55 -14.39 -8.64 -1.73
CA ALA A 55 -13.51 -9.55 -2.48
C ALA A 55 -13.71 -11.01 -2.06
N TRP A 56 -13.84 -11.29 -0.76
CA TRP A 56 -14.08 -12.63 -0.24
C TRP A 56 -15.38 -13.25 -0.74
N GLU A 57 -16.48 -12.48 -0.79
CA GLU A 57 -17.76 -12.98 -1.31
C GLU A 57 -17.67 -13.46 -2.77
N VAL A 58 -16.70 -12.96 -3.54
CA VAL A 58 -16.47 -13.42 -4.92
C VAL A 58 -15.79 -14.79 -4.96
N VAL A 59 -14.73 -14.99 -4.18
CA VAL A 59 -13.88 -16.20 -4.26
C VAL A 59 -14.20 -17.28 -3.23
N SER A 60 -15.01 -16.99 -2.21
CA SER A 60 -15.31 -17.96 -1.16
C SER A 60 -16.06 -19.19 -1.70
N PRO A 61 -15.92 -20.38 -1.08
CA PRO A 61 -16.59 -21.60 -1.54
C PRO A 61 -18.13 -21.50 -1.58
N SER A 62 -18.71 -20.65 -0.73
CA SER A 62 -20.16 -20.39 -0.67
C SER A 62 -20.57 -19.12 -1.42
N GLY A 63 -19.61 -18.43 -2.05
CA GLY A 63 -19.78 -17.13 -2.67
C GLY A 63 -20.21 -17.21 -4.14
N ALA A 64 -19.94 -16.14 -4.88
CA ALA A 64 -20.30 -16.01 -6.29
C ALA A 64 -19.52 -16.95 -7.23
N GLY A 65 -18.43 -17.56 -6.75
CA GLY A 65 -17.59 -18.48 -7.54
C GLY A 65 -16.80 -17.77 -8.65
N GLY A 66 -16.43 -16.51 -8.44
CA GLY A 66 -15.61 -15.75 -9.39
C GLY A 66 -14.12 -16.05 -9.27
N SER A 67 -13.32 -15.51 -10.21
CA SER A 67 -11.86 -15.67 -10.20
C SER A 67 -11.18 -14.77 -9.17
N ALA A 68 -9.91 -15.04 -8.85
CA ALA A 68 -9.06 -14.13 -8.08
C ALA A 68 -9.02 -12.69 -8.67
N VAL A 69 -9.01 -12.55 -10.00
CA VAL A 69 -9.06 -11.24 -10.68
C VAL A 69 -10.39 -10.54 -10.40
N ASP A 70 -11.51 -11.26 -10.48
CA ASP A 70 -12.84 -10.69 -10.19
C ASP A 70 -12.97 -10.26 -8.72
N ALA A 71 -12.37 -11.01 -7.79
CA ALA A 71 -12.33 -10.64 -6.39
C ALA A 71 -11.52 -9.35 -6.14
N VAL A 72 -10.35 -9.20 -6.79
CA VAL A 72 -9.56 -7.96 -6.72
C VAL A 72 -10.39 -6.79 -7.24
N VAL A 73 -11.04 -6.94 -8.39
CA VAL A 73 -11.89 -5.90 -8.98
C VAL A 73 -13.02 -5.52 -8.05
N ALA A 74 -13.72 -6.51 -7.48
CA ALA A 74 -14.84 -6.27 -6.57
C ALA A 74 -14.39 -5.55 -5.28
N GLY A 75 -13.30 -5.99 -4.66
CA GLY A 75 -12.78 -5.39 -3.43
C GLY A 75 -12.23 -3.98 -3.64
N CYS A 76 -11.43 -3.76 -4.70
CA CYS A 76 -10.94 -2.43 -5.04
C CYS A 76 -12.08 -1.48 -5.41
N SER A 77 -13.06 -1.92 -6.21
CA SER A 77 -14.24 -1.12 -6.54
C SER A 77 -15.11 -0.79 -5.33
N ALA A 78 -15.22 -1.72 -4.36
CA ALA A 78 -15.87 -1.41 -3.10
C ALA A 78 -15.16 -0.26 -2.36
N CYS A 79 -13.83 -0.24 -2.37
CA CYS A 79 -13.09 0.85 -1.74
C CYS A 79 -13.14 2.17 -2.51
N GLU A 80 -13.10 2.14 -3.85
CA GLU A 80 -13.33 3.32 -4.70
C GLU A 80 -14.70 3.94 -4.42
N MET A 81 -15.73 3.10 -4.23
CA MET A 81 -17.10 3.56 -3.96
C MET A 81 -17.30 4.04 -2.52
N LEU A 82 -16.81 3.29 -1.54
CA LEU A 82 -16.97 3.60 -0.12
C LEU A 82 -16.01 4.68 0.35
N ARG A 83 -14.98 4.99 -0.45
CA ARG A 83 -13.89 5.91 -0.11
C ARG A 83 -13.30 5.55 1.26
N CYS A 84 -12.75 4.34 1.39
CA CYS A 84 -12.44 3.71 2.69
C CYS A 84 -11.75 4.61 3.72
N ASP A 85 -10.91 5.54 3.28
CA ASP A 85 -10.24 6.56 4.07
C ASP A 85 -10.35 7.98 3.47
N GLY A 86 -11.15 8.13 2.40
CA GLY A 86 -11.31 9.37 1.66
C GLY A 86 -10.20 9.70 0.65
N THR A 87 -9.25 8.80 0.38
CA THR A 87 -8.13 9.05 -0.55
C THR A 87 -8.19 8.19 -1.82
N VAL A 88 -8.89 7.05 -1.79
CA VAL A 88 -9.02 6.11 -2.90
C VAL A 88 -10.30 6.36 -3.69
N GLY A 89 -10.19 6.45 -5.02
CA GLY A 89 -11.32 6.64 -5.93
C GLY A 89 -11.78 8.10 -6.03
N PRO A 90 -13.05 8.34 -6.43
CA PRO A 90 -13.61 9.68 -6.53
C PRO A 90 -13.45 10.48 -5.24
N GLY A 91 -12.99 11.71 -5.40
CA GLY A 91 -12.65 12.71 -4.39
C GLY A 91 -11.50 12.32 -3.48
N GLY A 92 -10.63 11.42 -3.96
CA GLY A 92 -9.26 11.31 -3.49
C GLY A 92 -8.47 12.61 -3.66
N SER A 93 -7.22 12.61 -3.20
CA SER A 93 -6.38 13.81 -3.22
C SER A 93 -6.23 14.37 -4.65
N PRO A 94 -6.58 15.64 -4.90
CA PRO A 94 -6.47 16.23 -6.22
C PRO A 94 -5.03 16.61 -6.56
N ASP A 95 -4.78 16.87 -7.84
CA ASP A 95 -3.53 17.45 -8.33
C ASP A 95 -3.37 18.93 -7.95
N GLU A 96 -2.26 19.56 -8.38
CA GLU A 96 -1.98 20.97 -8.07
C GLU A 96 -2.98 21.95 -8.70
N ASN A 97 -3.72 21.50 -9.73
CA ASN A 97 -4.79 22.25 -10.39
C ASN A 97 -6.16 22.03 -9.74
N GLY A 98 -6.23 21.17 -8.72
CA GLY A 98 -7.47 20.87 -8.00
C GLY A 98 -8.28 19.75 -8.63
N GLU A 99 -7.71 19.00 -9.58
CA GLU A 99 -8.41 17.92 -10.26
C GLU A 99 -8.09 16.55 -9.66
N THR A 100 -9.13 15.78 -9.33
CA THR A 100 -8.98 14.37 -8.97
C THR A 100 -8.87 13.51 -10.23
N THR A 101 -7.74 12.83 -10.39
CA THR A 101 -7.50 11.82 -11.43
C THR A 101 -7.20 10.47 -10.79
N LEU A 102 -7.50 9.38 -11.49
CA LEU A 102 -7.34 8.03 -10.97
C LEU A 102 -6.24 7.27 -11.70
N ASP A 103 -5.44 6.56 -10.91
CA ASP A 103 -4.47 5.57 -11.35
C ASP A 103 -4.92 4.20 -10.85
N ALA A 104 -4.88 3.19 -11.72
CA ALA A 104 -5.18 1.81 -11.34
C ALA A 104 -4.37 0.83 -12.19
N LEU A 105 -3.99 -0.29 -11.60
CA LEU A 105 -3.29 -1.38 -12.27
C LEU A 105 -3.86 -2.70 -11.76
N ILE A 106 -4.02 -3.66 -12.67
CA ILE A 106 -4.41 -5.03 -12.35
C ILE A 106 -3.52 -6.02 -13.10
N MET A 107 -3.29 -7.17 -12.50
CA MET A 107 -2.50 -8.25 -13.07
C MET A 107 -3.21 -9.58 -12.82
N ASN A 108 -3.29 -10.41 -13.86
CA ASN A 108 -3.71 -11.80 -13.74
C ASN A 108 -2.47 -12.68 -13.52
N GLY A 109 -2.34 -13.29 -12.34
CA GLY A 109 -1.19 -14.13 -12.00
C GLY A 109 -1.09 -15.43 -12.80
N THR A 110 -2.17 -15.86 -13.47
CA THR A 110 -2.19 -17.08 -14.30
C THR A 110 -1.74 -16.80 -15.73
N THR A 111 -2.28 -15.75 -16.35
CA THR A 111 -1.96 -15.41 -17.76
C THR A 111 -0.79 -14.45 -17.89
N MET A 112 -0.37 -13.83 -16.79
CA MET A 112 0.61 -12.75 -16.74
C MET A 112 0.17 -11.47 -17.49
N GLU A 113 -1.10 -11.38 -17.87
CA GLU A 113 -1.66 -10.18 -18.48
C GLU A 113 -1.79 -9.07 -17.45
N ILE A 114 -1.56 -7.83 -17.90
CA ILE A 114 -1.59 -6.62 -17.08
C ILE A 114 -2.38 -5.56 -17.83
N GLY A 115 -3.23 -4.84 -17.11
CA GLY A 115 -3.87 -3.64 -17.60
C GLY A 115 -3.76 -2.52 -16.58
N ALA A 116 -3.59 -1.30 -17.07
CA ALA A 116 -3.43 -0.13 -16.24
C ALA A 116 -3.99 1.12 -16.89
N VAL A 117 -4.44 2.04 -16.04
CA VAL A 117 -4.80 3.41 -16.39
C VAL A 117 -4.03 4.36 -15.49
N ALA A 118 -3.60 5.50 -16.04
CA ALA A 118 -2.97 6.57 -15.25
C ALA A 118 -3.47 7.96 -15.65
N ALA A 119 -3.51 8.87 -14.68
CA ALA A 119 -4.10 10.20 -14.81
C ALA A 119 -5.49 10.16 -15.47
N MET A 120 -6.27 9.10 -15.24
CA MET A 120 -7.57 8.91 -15.89
C MET A 120 -8.57 9.90 -15.29
N ARG A 121 -9.20 10.67 -16.18
CA ARG A 121 -10.16 11.72 -15.80
C ARG A 121 -11.59 11.18 -15.94
N TYR A 122 -12.51 11.75 -15.17
CA TYR A 122 -13.96 11.64 -15.38
C TYR A 122 -14.63 10.25 -15.33
N VAL A 123 -13.90 9.18 -15.01
CA VAL A 123 -14.44 7.82 -14.85
C VAL A 123 -14.11 7.36 -13.43
N LYS A 124 -15.13 7.04 -12.64
CA LYS A 124 -14.99 6.68 -11.23
C LYS A 124 -14.47 5.27 -10.98
N ASP A 125 -14.67 4.37 -11.95
CA ASP A 125 -14.37 2.95 -11.84
C ASP A 125 -12.94 2.66 -12.35
N GLY A 126 -11.92 3.07 -11.58
CA GLY A 126 -10.50 2.97 -11.94
C GLY A 126 -10.05 1.53 -12.20
N ILE A 127 -10.25 0.64 -11.23
CA ILE A 127 -9.81 -0.76 -11.35
C ILE A 127 -10.57 -1.52 -12.46
N LYS A 128 -11.84 -1.19 -12.72
CA LYS A 128 -12.58 -1.78 -13.84
C LYS A 128 -12.03 -1.30 -15.17
N ALA A 129 -11.66 -0.03 -15.29
CA ALA A 129 -10.99 0.48 -16.50
C ALA A 129 -9.67 -0.24 -16.74
N ALA A 130 -8.86 -0.45 -15.70
CA ALA A 130 -7.62 -1.23 -15.79
C ALA A 130 -7.87 -2.68 -16.24
N LYS A 131 -8.92 -3.35 -15.73
CA LYS A 131 -9.33 -4.68 -16.21
C LYS A 131 -9.72 -4.67 -17.69
N LEU A 132 -10.46 -3.65 -18.14
CA LEU A 132 -10.85 -3.53 -19.55
C LEU A 132 -9.62 -3.33 -20.46
N VAL A 133 -8.60 -2.60 -20.00
CA VAL A 133 -7.32 -2.47 -20.74
C VAL A 133 -6.66 -3.84 -20.90
N MET A 134 -6.60 -4.62 -19.81
CA MET A 134 -6.04 -5.97 -19.80
C MET A 134 -6.78 -6.91 -20.76
N ASP A 135 -8.12 -6.88 -20.75
CA ASP A 135 -8.94 -7.86 -21.48
C ASP A 135 -9.15 -7.50 -22.97
N HIS A 136 -9.05 -6.21 -23.33
CA HIS A 136 -9.53 -5.72 -24.63
C HIS A 136 -8.51 -4.90 -25.42
N THR A 137 -7.24 -4.88 -25.01
CA THR A 137 -6.18 -4.21 -25.75
C THR A 137 -4.90 -5.03 -25.73
N GLU A 138 -4.05 -4.86 -26.75
CA GLU A 138 -2.66 -5.36 -26.71
C GLU A 138 -1.72 -4.40 -25.95
N HIS A 139 -2.27 -3.35 -25.34
CA HIS A 139 -1.53 -2.35 -24.57
C HIS A 139 -1.62 -2.66 -23.07
N THR A 140 -0.57 -2.33 -22.33
CA THR A 140 -0.56 -2.49 -20.87
C THR A 140 -1.08 -1.26 -20.14
N LEU A 141 -0.89 -0.06 -20.70
CA LEU A 141 -1.17 1.21 -20.01
C LEU A 141 -1.81 2.21 -20.97
N LEU A 142 -2.96 2.77 -20.57
CA LEU A 142 -3.57 3.93 -21.20
C LEU A 142 -3.56 5.11 -20.22
N VAL A 143 -3.43 6.34 -20.72
CA VAL A 143 -3.29 7.52 -19.85
C VAL A 143 -4.20 8.68 -20.23
N GLY A 144 -4.53 9.52 -19.24
CA GLY A 144 -5.22 10.79 -19.44
C GLY A 144 -6.60 10.64 -20.06
N GLU A 145 -6.97 11.58 -20.93
CA GLU A 145 -8.23 11.58 -21.65
C GLU A 145 -8.39 10.39 -22.62
N LYS A 146 -7.29 9.77 -23.04
CA LYS A 146 -7.34 8.56 -23.89
C LYS A 146 -7.77 7.34 -23.08
N ALA A 147 -7.34 7.23 -21.82
CA ALA A 147 -7.88 6.23 -20.89
C ALA A 147 -9.39 6.45 -20.65
N THR A 148 -9.81 7.71 -20.43
CA THR A 148 -11.22 8.08 -20.27
C THR A 148 -12.07 7.69 -21.49
N SER A 149 -11.61 8.07 -22.68
CA SER A 149 -12.32 7.78 -23.94
C SER A 149 -12.49 6.28 -24.15
N PHE A 150 -11.43 5.51 -23.89
CA PHE A 150 -11.45 4.05 -23.95
C PHE A 150 -12.45 3.46 -22.94
N ALA A 151 -12.34 3.83 -21.67
CA ALA A 151 -13.20 3.34 -20.60
C ALA A 151 -14.70 3.57 -20.89
N ILE A 152 -15.07 4.76 -21.36
CA ILE A 152 -16.45 5.09 -21.74
C ILE A 152 -16.88 4.27 -22.97
N SER A 153 -16.02 4.12 -23.97
CA SER A 153 -16.32 3.31 -25.16
C SER A 153 -16.55 1.82 -24.84
N MET A 154 -15.95 1.34 -23.75
CA MET A 154 -16.14 -0.01 -23.22
C MET A 154 -17.36 -0.14 -22.29
N GLY A 155 -18.12 0.94 -22.09
CA GLY A 155 -19.38 0.92 -21.34
C GLY A 155 -19.29 1.39 -19.88
N LEU A 156 -18.15 1.92 -19.43
CA LEU A 156 -18.08 2.57 -18.11
C LEU A 156 -18.79 3.93 -18.14
N ALA A 157 -19.39 4.30 -17.01
CA ALA A 157 -20.11 5.57 -16.89
C ALA A 157 -19.14 6.76 -16.87
N GLY A 158 -19.47 7.79 -17.64
CA GLY A 158 -18.72 9.04 -17.69
C GLY A 158 -19.14 9.90 -18.89
N PRO A 159 -18.61 11.13 -19.01
CA PRO A 159 -17.74 11.79 -18.03
C PRO A 159 -18.53 12.25 -16.79
N ALA A 160 -17.93 12.12 -15.61
CA ALA A 160 -18.45 12.62 -14.33
C ALA A 160 -17.42 13.47 -13.60
N ASP A 161 -17.86 14.43 -12.78
CA ASP A 161 -16.95 15.11 -11.85
C ASP A 161 -16.50 14.13 -10.77
N LEU A 162 -15.19 13.96 -10.63
CA LEU A 162 -14.59 13.10 -9.62
C LEU A 162 -14.26 13.86 -8.34
N SER A 163 -14.49 15.16 -8.28
CA SER A 163 -14.21 15.97 -7.09
C SER A 163 -15.24 15.68 -5.98
N SER A 164 -14.84 15.93 -4.72
CA SER A 164 -15.78 16.00 -3.60
C SER A 164 -15.54 17.27 -2.79
N PRO A 165 -16.48 17.68 -1.93
CA PRO A 165 -16.29 18.85 -1.08
C PRO A 165 -14.98 18.79 -0.30
N GLU A 166 -14.60 17.60 0.20
CA GLU A 166 -13.38 17.37 0.95
C GLU A 166 -12.12 17.50 0.08
N SER A 167 -12.14 17.03 -1.17
CA SER A 167 -10.98 17.15 -2.07
C SER A 167 -10.75 18.61 -2.47
N ILE A 168 -11.84 19.34 -2.75
CA ILE A 168 -11.82 20.77 -3.07
C ILE A 168 -11.32 21.58 -1.86
N GLU A 169 -11.78 21.26 -0.65
CA GLU A 169 -11.34 21.92 0.58
C GLU A 169 -9.84 21.69 0.84
N LYS A 170 -9.37 20.43 0.72
CA LYS A 170 -7.94 20.09 0.83
C LYS A 170 -7.08 20.92 -0.12
N TRP A 171 -7.47 21.00 -1.40
CA TRP A 171 -6.75 21.80 -2.39
C TRP A 171 -6.81 23.29 -2.07
N THR A 172 -7.98 23.80 -1.67
CA THR A 172 -8.17 25.22 -1.34
C THR A 172 -7.26 25.64 -0.18
N ILE A 173 -7.20 24.84 0.88
CA ILE A 173 -6.32 25.07 2.03
C ILE A 173 -4.85 25.04 1.59
N TRP A 174 -4.45 24.04 0.80
CA TRP A 174 -3.08 23.92 0.28
C TRP A 174 -2.67 25.12 -0.59
N ARG A 175 -3.57 25.59 -1.47
CA ARG A 175 -3.36 26.78 -2.29
C ARG A 175 -3.25 28.06 -1.46
N GLN A 176 -4.12 28.24 -0.47
CA GLN A 176 -4.08 29.36 0.46
C GLN A 176 -2.79 29.36 1.29
N ASN A 177 -2.28 28.16 1.61
CA ASN A 177 -1.00 27.95 2.27
C ASN A 177 0.19 27.99 1.29
N GLN A 178 0.10 28.81 0.24
CA GLN A 178 1.20 29.04 -0.71
C GLN A 178 1.79 27.74 -1.30
N CYS A 179 0.94 26.76 -1.59
CA CYS A 179 1.31 25.47 -2.16
C CYS A 179 2.29 24.66 -1.29
N GLN A 180 2.10 24.72 0.03
CA GLN A 180 2.85 23.93 1.01
C GLN A 180 1.97 22.85 1.68
N PRO A 181 2.50 21.62 1.88
CA PRO A 181 3.87 21.21 1.56
C PRO A 181 4.11 21.09 0.06
N ASN A 182 5.30 21.50 -0.39
CA ASN A 182 5.72 21.31 -1.78
C ASN A 182 6.17 19.85 -2.01
N PHE A 183 5.68 19.27 -3.10
CA PHE A 183 5.99 17.90 -3.52
C PHE A 183 7.06 17.83 -4.62
N TRP A 184 7.40 18.96 -5.25
CA TRP A 184 8.50 19.05 -6.19
C TRP A 184 9.87 19.01 -5.47
N LYS A 185 10.88 18.43 -6.14
CA LYS A 185 12.26 18.32 -5.62
C LYS A 185 13.22 19.00 -6.59
N ASN A 186 14.24 19.66 -6.06
CA ASN A 186 15.33 20.29 -6.83
C ASN A 186 14.87 21.36 -7.84
N VAL A 187 13.83 22.11 -7.50
CA VAL A 187 13.27 23.18 -8.33
C VAL A 187 13.04 24.46 -7.54
N ILE A 188 12.95 25.58 -8.26
CA ILE A 188 12.56 26.88 -7.74
C ILE A 188 11.22 27.26 -8.38
N PRO A 189 10.17 27.53 -7.59
CA PRO A 189 8.90 28.04 -8.13
C PRO A 189 9.06 29.48 -8.64
N VAL A 190 8.36 29.81 -9.72
CA VAL A 190 7.97 31.20 -9.98
C VAL A 190 6.83 31.53 -9.02
N GLY A 191 7.05 32.47 -8.09
CA GLY A 191 6.09 32.73 -7.01
C GLY A 191 6.06 31.59 -5.97
N SER A 192 4.88 31.21 -5.49
CA SER A 192 4.73 30.15 -4.49
C SER A 192 4.36 28.77 -5.06
N CYS A 193 3.71 28.74 -6.22
CA CYS A 193 3.02 27.55 -6.75
C CYS A 193 3.52 27.12 -8.14
N GLY A 194 4.69 27.59 -8.55
CA GLY A 194 5.22 27.37 -9.89
C GLY A 194 4.66 28.33 -10.95
N PRO A 195 5.03 28.15 -12.24
CA PRO A 195 5.78 27.03 -12.80
C PRO A 195 7.17 26.85 -12.18
N TYR A 196 7.60 25.61 -12.04
CA TYR A 196 8.82 25.24 -11.34
C TYR A 196 9.99 25.07 -12.31
N HIS A 197 11.15 25.65 -11.98
CA HIS A 197 12.35 25.57 -12.80
C HIS A 197 13.45 24.76 -12.11
N PRO A 198 14.18 23.89 -12.83
CA PRO A 198 15.29 23.15 -12.25
C PRO A 198 16.36 24.08 -11.69
N ILE A 199 16.88 23.74 -10.51
CA ILE A 199 18.05 24.43 -9.95
C ILE A 199 19.27 24.15 -10.84
N GLY A 200 19.99 25.19 -11.25
CA GLY A 200 21.29 25.06 -11.94
C GLY A 200 21.22 24.84 -13.45
N VAL A 201 20.04 24.92 -14.08
CA VAL A 201 19.91 24.99 -15.54
C VAL A 201 19.89 26.46 -15.95
N PRO A 202 20.84 26.96 -16.77
CA PRO A 202 20.76 28.30 -17.32
C PRO A 202 19.53 28.36 -18.24
N SER A 203 18.47 29.04 -17.81
CA SER A 203 17.34 29.30 -18.70
C SER A 203 17.81 30.31 -19.76
N GLU A 204 17.60 30.01 -21.05
CA GLU A 204 17.93 30.95 -22.14
C GLU A 204 17.15 32.28 -22.04
N GLU A 205 16.13 32.33 -21.20
CA GLU A 205 15.33 33.53 -20.90
C GLU A 205 15.96 34.45 -19.82
N SER A 206 17.09 34.07 -19.22
CA SER A 206 17.75 34.83 -18.16
C SER A 206 18.74 35.90 -18.64
N LYS A 207 18.47 36.58 -19.77
CA LYS A 207 19.16 37.83 -20.14
C LYS A 207 18.46 39.11 -19.69
N GLY A 208 17.31 39.02 -19.04
CA GLY A 208 16.50 40.20 -18.70
C GLY A 208 16.52 40.70 -17.26
N SER A 209 16.57 39.83 -16.24
CA SER A 209 16.08 40.28 -14.92
C SER A 209 16.69 39.63 -13.67
N VAL A 210 17.92 39.10 -13.73
CA VAL A 210 18.64 38.63 -12.54
C VAL A 210 19.76 39.61 -12.19
N LYS A 211 19.38 40.78 -11.68
CA LYS A 211 20.34 41.66 -10.99
C LYS A 211 19.78 42.38 -9.76
N HIS A 212 18.62 41.99 -9.23
CA HIS A 212 18.00 42.77 -8.14
C HIS A 212 17.43 42.00 -6.93
N VAL A 213 17.64 40.69 -6.79
CA VAL A 213 17.05 39.92 -5.66
C VAL A 213 18.10 39.24 -4.74
N LEU A 214 19.39 39.33 -5.07
CA LEU A 214 20.48 38.82 -4.21
C LEU A 214 21.22 39.97 -3.53
N GLU A 215 20.50 40.88 -2.89
CA GLU A 215 21.13 41.90 -2.04
C GLU A 215 20.13 42.43 -1.00
N GLN A 216 19.48 41.54 -0.23
CA GLN A 216 18.70 41.99 0.94
C GLN A 216 18.45 40.98 2.05
N THR A 217 19.19 39.87 2.13
CA THR A 217 19.15 38.98 3.31
C THR A 217 20.55 38.72 3.86
N GLN A 218 21.21 39.81 4.29
CA GLN A 218 22.22 39.70 5.34
C GLN A 218 21.59 40.13 6.66
N GLY A 219 21.48 39.17 7.60
CA GLY A 219 21.27 39.44 9.01
C GLY A 219 19.84 39.19 9.52
N GLY A 220 19.59 37.97 10.00
CA GLY A 220 18.38 37.65 10.75
C GLY A 220 18.47 36.25 11.36
N ILE A 221 18.97 36.19 12.59
CA ILE A 221 19.08 34.98 13.40
C ILE A 221 17.67 34.47 13.72
N CYS A 222 17.30 33.26 13.29
CA CYS A 222 16.07 32.60 13.74
C CYS A 222 16.36 31.84 15.04
N GLN A 223 16.09 32.48 16.18
CA GLN A 223 16.08 31.84 17.49
C GLN A 223 14.85 32.32 18.28
N GLY A 224 14.03 31.36 18.76
CA GLY A 224 12.83 31.55 19.60
C GLY A 224 11.52 31.46 18.82
N LEU A 225 10.48 30.70 19.20
CA LEU A 225 10.13 30.12 20.49
C LEU A 225 9.46 28.74 20.32
N LEU A 226 9.97 27.78 21.09
CA LEU A 226 9.20 26.67 21.64
C LEU A 226 8.55 27.19 22.93
N GLU A 227 7.24 27.04 23.08
CA GLU A 227 6.64 26.87 24.41
C GLU A 227 5.62 25.72 24.38
N PRO A 228 5.62 24.83 25.41
CA PRO A 228 4.78 23.64 25.46
C PRO A 228 3.49 23.82 26.28
N ASN A 229 2.51 22.97 25.95
CA ASN A 229 1.31 22.59 26.71
C ASN A 229 0.10 23.53 26.65
N ASN A 230 -0.92 23.08 25.91
CA ASN A 230 -2.28 23.00 26.43
C ASN A 230 -3.01 21.78 25.85
N LEU A 231 -3.34 20.85 26.74
CA LEU A 231 -4.29 19.75 26.55
C LEU A 231 -5.70 20.32 26.40
N LEU A 232 -6.37 19.97 25.30
CA LEU A 232 -7.80 19.68 25.19
C LEU A 232 -8.09 19.41 23.70
N GLU A 233 -8.43 18.17 23.37
CA GLU A 233 -8.93 17.82 22.04
C GLU A 233 -10.29 18.48 21.76
N PRO A 234 -10.54 18.82 20.48
CA PRO A 234 -11.83 18.47 19.90
C PRO A 234 -11.66 17.67 18.61
N MET A 235 -12.46 16.60 18.52
CA MET A 235 -12.82 15.90 17.28
C MET A 235 -13.29 16.90 16.21
N ASN A 236 -12.43 17.17 15.24
CA ASN A 236 -12.74 17.42 13.83
C ASN A 236 -11.42 17.50 13.07
N SER A 237 -10.79 16.33 12.91
CA SER A 237 -9.57 16.18 12.11
C SER A 237 -9.93 16.30 10.64
N LEU A 238 -10.02 17.54 10.16
CA LEU A 238 -9.66 17.81 8.77
C LEU A 238 -8.15 17.55 8.70
N LYS A 239 -7.76 16.32 8.32
CA LYS A 239 -6.35 15.93 8.25
C LYS A 239 -5.63 16.93 7.35
N SER A 240 -4.67 17.66 7.92
CA SER A 240 -3.77 18.53 7.16
C SER A 240 -3.12 17.72 6.05
N VAL A 241 -2.94 18.32 4.88
CA VAL A 241 -2.20 17.69 3.77
C VAL A 241 -0.78 17.41 4.27
N ASP A 242 -0.48 16.16 4.55
CA ASP A 242 0.84 15.72 5.00
C ASP A 242 1.49 14.76 3.99
N ARG A 243 2.78 14.52 4.17
CA ARG A 243 3.56 13.61 3.29
C ARG A 243 3.23 12.12 3.50
N HIS A 244 2.37 11.80 4.47
CA HIS A 244 1.97 10.44 4.84
C HIS A 244 0.59 10.06 4.29
N ASN A 245 -0.10 10.99 3.60
CA ASN A 245 -1.26 10.68 2.79
C ASN A 245 -0.93 9.58 1.78
N HIS A 246 -1.65 8.46 1.84
CA HIS A 246 -1.55 7.37 0.89
C HIS A 246 -2.83 7.37 0.06
N ASP A 247 -2.74 7.61 -1.26
CA ASP A 247 -3.92 7.64 -2.13
C ASP A 247 -4.08 6.30 -2.85
N THR A 248 -3.94 5.19 -2.13
CA THR A 248 -3.84 3.87 -2.77
C THR A 248 -4.28 2.73 -1.87
N ILE A 249 -5.10 1.84 -2.44
CA ILE A 249 -5.34 0.49 -1.96
C ILE A 249 -4.55 -0.49 -2.83
N SER A 250 -3.89 -1.47 -2.20
CA SER A 250 -3.36 -2.65 -2.87
C SER A 250 -4.06 -3.90 -2.34
N MET A 251 -4.36 -4.84 -3.24
CA MET A 251 -5.06 -6.08 -2.91
C MET A 251 -4.45 -7.25 -3.68
N ALA A 252 -4.35 -8.40 -3.02
CA ALA A 252 -3.94 -9.67 -3.61
C ALA A 252 -4.92 -10.77 -3.18
N VAL A 253 -5.28 -11.63 -4.13
CA VAL A 253 -6.17 -12.77 -3.90
C VAL A 253 -5.50 -14.03 -4.42
N ILE A 254 -5.41 -15.09 -3.61
CA ILE A 254 -4.94 -16.40 -4.08
C ILE A 254 -6.07 -17.40 -3.89
N ASP A 255 -6.48 -18.03 -4.99
CA ASP A 255 -7.44 -19.13 -5.00
C ASP A 255 -6.75 -20.46 -5.36
N LYS A 256 -7.44 -21.58 -5.09
CA LYS A 256 -6.89 -22.94 -5.25
C LYS A 256 -6.65 -23.33 -6.72
N ALA A 257 -6.96 -22.47 -7.69
CA ALA A 257 -6.78 -22.79 -9.12
C ALA A 257 -5.29 -22.90 -9.54
N MET A 258 -4.35 -22.60 -8.64
CA MET A 258 -2.89 -22.64 -8.88
C MET A 258 -2.26 -24.05 -8.89
N ASP A 259 -2.85 -25.04 -9.56
CA ASP A 259 -2.26 -26.39 -9.65
C ASP A 259 -1.53 -26.68 -10.98
N GLN A 260 -1.45 -25.72 -11.91
CA GLN A 260 -0.82 -25.97 -13.23
C GLN A 260 0.23 -24.98 -13.74
N TYR A 261 0.47 -23.84 -13.09
CA TYR A 261 1.55 -22.95 -13.48
C TYR A 261 2.35 -22.47 -12.27
N GLN A 262 3.66 -22.66 -12.35
CA GLN A 262 4.61 -22.34 -11.28
C GLN A 262 4.65 -20.82 -11.03
N ASP A 263 4.50 -20.45 -9.75
CA ASP A 263 5.14 -19.32 -9.08
C ASP A 263 5.07 -17.96 -9.76
N LEU A 264 3.91 -17.30 -9.89
CA LEU A 264 3.88 -15.89 -10.32
C LEU A 264 2.68 -15.12 -9.76
N LEU A 265 2.90 -13.82 -9.56
CA LEU A 265 2.51 -13.05 -8.38
C LEU A 265 1.36 -12.06 -8.64
N HIS A 266 0.58 -11.74 -7.60
CA HIS A 266 -0.34 -10.60 -7.61
C HIS A 266 0.31 -9.39 -6.97
N MET A 267 0.44 -8.30 -7.73
CA MET A 267 1.10 -7.07 -7.30
C MET A 267 0.22 -5.88 -7.71
N LEU A 268 -0.44 -5.24 -6.74
CA LEU A 268 -0.98 -3.89 -6.95
C LEU A 268 0.01 -2.86 -6.38
N MET A 269 0.32 -1.83 -7.16
CA MET A 269 1.25 -0.76 -6.79
C MET A 269 0.87 -0.09 -5.46
N MET A 270 1.87 0.10 -4.59
CA MET A 270 1.80 1.03 -3.46
C MET A 270 2.55 2.31 -3.83
N LYS A 271 1.92 3.48 -3.64
CA LYS A 271 2.54 4.82 -3.83
C LYS A 271 3.80 5.06 -2.98
N LEU A 272 4.07 4.19 -2.01
CA LEU A 272 5.16 4.32 -1.03
C LEU A 272 6.35 3.38 -1.27
N VAL A 273 6.35 2.55 -2.32
CA VAL A 273 7.48 1.64 -2.62
C VAL A 273 7.90 1.79 -4.09
N ARG A 274 9.21 1.91 -4.34
CA ARG A 274 9.76 1.92 -5.71
C ARG A 274 9.39 0.61 -6.41
N VAL A 275 8.81 0.69 -7.61
CA VAL A 275 8.28 -0.45 -8.39
C VAL A 275 9.25 -1.64 -8.47
N GLU A 276 10.55 -1.38 -8.60
CA GLU A 276 11.61 -2.41 -8.62
C GLU A 276 11.60 -3.32 -7.38
N GLN A 277 11.23 -2.79 -6.23
CA GLN A 277 11.30 -3.50 -4.95
C GLN A 277 10.19 -4.53 -4.80
N LEU A 278 9.02 -4.29 -5.39
CA LEU A 278 7.93 -5.27 -5.40
C LEU A 278 8.31 -6.49 -6.25
N VAL A 279 8.96 -6.27 -7.40
CA VAL A 279 9.53 -7.34 -8.23
C VAL A 279 10.62 -8.11 -7.48
N MET A 280 11.40 -7.45 -6.62
CA MET A 280 12.39 -8.15 -5.79
C MET A 280 11.77 -9.03 -4.70
N VAL A 281 10.68 -8.60 -4.06
CA VAL A 281 9.95 -9.43 -3.07
C VAL A 281 9.47 -10.71 -3.75
N VAL A 282 8.83 -10.58 -4.91
CA VAL A 282 8.40 -11.70 -5.78
C VAL A 282 9.57 -12.65 -6.07
N GLU A 283 10.65 -12.10 -6.62
CA GLU A 283 11.79 -12.88 -7.09
C GLU A 283 12.51 -13.58 -5.93
N SER A 284 12.53 -12.96 -4.75
CA SER A 284 13.09 -13.58 -3.54
C SER A 284 12.23 -14.75 -3.08
N MET A 285 10.91 -14.60 -3.08
CA MET A 285 10.00 -15.71 -2.77
C MET A 285 10.10 -16.83 -3.81
N ARG A 286 10.25 -16.49 -5.09
CA ARG A 286 10.50 -17.47 -6.17
C ARG A 286 11.78 -18.27 -5.96
N ARG A 287 12.78 -17.68 -5.29
CA ARG A 287 14.04 -18.34 -4.90
C ARG A 287 13.93 -19.12 -3.58
N GLY A 288 12.73 -19.22 -3.00
CA GLY A 288 12.46 -20.00 -1.79
C GLY A 288 12.50 -19.21 -0.49
N MET A 289 12.60 -17.89 -0.53
CA MET A 289 12.47 -17.04 0.66
C MET A 289 11.00 -17.02 1.14
N GLU A 290 10.77 -17.08 2.44
CA GLU A 290 9.41 -16.94 2.97
C GLU A 290 8.94 -15.46 2.89
N PRO A 291 7.63 -15.19 2.82
CA PRO A 291 7.08 -13.84 2.59
C PRO A 291 7.61 -12.76 3.54
N ARG A 292 7.78 -13.11 4.83
CA ARG A 292 8.28 -12.20 5.85
C ARG A 292 9.71 -11.75 5.53
N ASP A 293 10.60 -12.70 5.30
CA ASP A 293 12.01 -12.43 4.99
C ASP A 293 12.14 -11.64 3.68
N ALA A 294 11.34 -11.97 2.68
CA ALA A 294 11.34 -11.28 1.38
C ALA A 294 10.88 -9.83 1.51
N ALA A 295 9.80 -9.58 2.26
CA ALA A 295 9.30 -8.24 2.54
C ALA A 295 10.32 -7.42 3.36
N MET A 296 10.90 -8.02 4.41
CA MET A 296 11.91 -7.37 5.26
C MET A 296 13.18 -7.02 4.48
N ASP A 297 13.73 -7.95 3.68
CA ASP A 297 14.93 -7.69 2.88
C ASP A 297 14.70 -6.52 1.90
N ALA A 298 13.54 -6.46 1.25
CA ALA A 298 13.19 -5.35 0.35
C ALA A 298 13.14 -4.00 1.09
N ILE A 299 12.44 -3.93 2.23
CA ILE A 299 12.33 -2.71 3.02
C ILE A 299 13.70 -2.25 3.55
N LEU A 300 14.49 -3.18 4.11
CA LEU A 300 15.82 -2.89 4.66
C LEU A 300 16.82 -2.44 3.59
N ARG A 301 16.72 -2.95 2.34
CA ARG A 301 17.53 -2.45 1.22
C ARG A 301 17.26 -0.99 0.90
N ILE A 302 15.99 -0.57 0.93
CA ILE A 302 15.62 0.83 0.69
C ILE A 302 16.11 1.69 1.84
N ALA A 303 15.84 1.29 3.09
CA ALA A 303 16.22 2.04 4.29
C ALA A 303 17.74 2.24 4.39
N ARG A 304 18.55 1.24 4.02
CA ARG A 304 20.02 1.36 3.95
C ARG A 304 20.51 2.45 3.00
N LYS A 305 19.81 2.68 1.88
CA LYS A 305 20.17 3.70 0.90
C LYS A 305 19.50 5.05 1.18
N TYR A 306 18.34 5.03 1.82
CA TYR A 306 17.51 6.20 2.13
C TYR A 306 17.00 6.09 3.57
N PRO A 307 17.77 6.56 4.57
CA PRO A 307 17.43 6.36 5.99
C PRO A 307 16.09 7.00 6.42
N GLU A 308 15.67 8.08 5.78
CA GLU A 308 14.39 8.76 6.03
C GLU A 308 13.21 8.19 5.22
N PHE A 309 13.41 7.05 4.55
CA PHE A 309 12.35 6.41 3.78
C PHE A 309 11.20 5.96 4.69
N VAL A 310 9.97 6.32 4.35
CA VAL A 310 8.77 5.75 4.97
C VAL A 310 8.07 4.89 3.93
N GLY A 311 7.75 3.65 4.28
CA GLY A 311 7.07 2.75 3.37
C GLY A 311 6.78 1.40 3.99
N ALA A 312 5.97 0.63 3.29
CA ALA A 312 5.54 -0.70 3.72
C ALA A 312 5.22 -1.58 2.52
N VAL A 313 5.25 -2.88 2.73
CA VAL A 313 4.84 -3.89 1.75
C VAL A 313 4.22 -5.06 2.49
N PHE A 314 3.21 -5.70 1.90
CA PHE A 314 2.80 -7.05 2.28
C PHE A 314 3.14 -8.01 1.15
N ALA A 315 3.44 -9.26 1.50
CA ALA A 315 3.75 -10.33 0.58
C ALA A 315 2.87 -11.53 0.92
N ILE A 316 2.47 -12.27 -0.10
CA ILE A 316 1.75 -13.54 0.04
C ILE A 316 2.32 -14.54 -0.97
N ASN A 317 2.56 -15.79 -0.55
CA ASN A 317 3.05 -16.85 -1.43
C ASN A 317 1.93 -17.82 -1.86
N LYS A 318 2.25 -18.70 -2.81
CA LYS A 318 1.34 -19.74 -3.31
C LYS A 318 0.88 -20.77 -2.28
N LYS A 319 1.42 -20.75 -1.05
CA LYS A 319 0.97 -21.59 0.07
C LYS A 319 -0.06 -20.85 0.93
N GLY A 320 -0.40 -19.60 0.60
CA GLY A 320 -1.29 -18.76 1.40
C GLY A 320 -0.61 -18.09 2.60
N VAL A 321 0.69 -18.32 2.81
CA VAL A 321 1.47 -17.64 3.85
C VAL A 321 1.61 -16.18 3.44
N HIS A 322 1.32 -15.28 4.36
CA HIS A 322 1.43 -13.84 4.14
C HIS A 322 2.19 -13.17 5.28
N ALA A 323 2.84 -12.05 4.98
CA ALA A 323 3.49 -11.22 5.98
C ALA A 323 3.62 -9.78 5.48
N GLY A 324 3.84 -8.83 6.39
CA GLY A 324 4.17 -7.46 6.04
C GLY A 324 5.51 -7.02 6.63
N ALA A 325 6.10 -6.00 6.03
CA ALA A 325 7.26 -5.28 6.53
C ALA A 325 7.07 -3.78 6.28
N CYS A 326 7.57 -2.95 7.18
CA CYS A 326 7.50 -1.49 7.05
C CYS A 326 8.76 -0.82 7.62
N ASN A 327 8.95 0.46 7.30
CA ASN A 327 9.99 1.30 7.86
C ASN A 327 9.41 2.71 8.11
N GLY A 328 9.78 3.31 9.24
CA GLY A 328 9.42 4.69 9.59
C GLY A 328 8.00 4.88 10.18
N TRP A 329 7.16 3.84 10.20
CA TRP A 329 5.82 3.88 10.81
C TRP A 329 5.25 2.48 11.08
N THR A 330 4.17 2.41 11.86
CA THR A 330 3.38 1.19 12.01
C THR A 330 2.48 1.02 10.78
N PHE A 331 2.58 -0.14 10.12
CA PHE A 331 1.75 -0.49 8.97
C PHE A 331 0.65 -1.46 9.38
N GLN A 332 -0.51 -1.38 8.71
CA GLN A 332 -1.60 -2.33 8.90
C GLN A 332 -2.08 -2.86 7.55
N TYR A 333 -2.45 -4.13 7.52
CA TYR A 333 -3.11 -4.76 6.37
C TYR A 333 -4.26 -5.64 6.84
N SER A 334 -5.26 -5.83 6.00
CA SER A 334 -6.43 -6.66 6.26
C SER A 334 -6.29 -7.99 5.55
N VAL A 335 -6.70 -9.09 6.19
CA VAL A 335 -6.65 -10.44 5.61
C VAL A 335 -7.90 -11.23 5.94
N ARG A 336 -8.31 -12.09 5.00
CA ARG A 336 -9.32 -13.13 5.23
C ARG A 336 -8.93 -14.40 4.50
N ASN A 337 -9.03 -15.53 5.18
CA ASN A 337 -8.89 -16.86 4.61
C ASN A 337 -10.04 -17.78 5.08
N SER A 338 -10.09 -19.01 4.57
CA SER A 338 -11.21 -19.92 4.86
C SER A 338 -11.25 -20.49 6.28
N SER A 339 -10.19 -20.29 7.07
CA SER A 339 -10.18 -20.64 8.49
C SER A 339 -10.68 -19.52 9.40
N MET A 340 -10.80 -18.30 8.88
CA MET A 340 -11.23 -17.11 9.63
C MET A 340 -12.74 -16.90 9.54
N GLN A 341 -13.35 -16.43 10.63
CA GLN A 341 -14.79 -16.12 10.66
C GLN A 341 -15.11 -14.82 9.89
N ASP A 342 -14.26 -13.81 10.02
CA ASP A 342 -14.36 -12.50 9.35
C ASP A 342 -12.95 -11.97 9.06
N VAL A 343 -12.86 -10.78 8.46
CA VAL A 343 -11.60 -10.08 8.17
C VAL A 343 -10.87 -9.70 9.45
N GLU A 344 -9.59 -10.07 9.49
CA GLU A 344 -8.65 -9.68 10.53
C GLU A 344 -7.71 -8.56 10.06
N VAL A 345 -7.24 -7.74 11.00
CA VAL A 345 -6.29 -6.66 10.71
C VAL A 345 -4.98 -7.00 11.39
N ILE A 346 -3.93 -7.16 10.59
CA ILE A 346 -2.57 -7.43 11.06
C ILE A 346 -1.84 -6.10 11.20
N THR A 347 -1.15 -5.92 12.33
CA THR A 347 -0.31 -4.76 12.62
C THR A 347 1.15 -5.14 12.54
N VAL A 348 1.91 -4.37 11.78
CA VAL A 348 3.34 -4.57 11.52
C VAL A 348 4.11 -3.38 12.10
N ALA A 349 5.06 -3.65 12.98
CA ALA A 349 5.95 -2.65 13.54
C ALA A 349 7.12 -2.34 12.57
N PRO A 350 7.64 -1.10 12.57
CA PRO A 350 8.76 -0.68 11.72
C PRO A 350 10.10 -1.30 12.08
#